data_AF-A0A707H3D2-F1
#
_entry.id   AF-A0A707H3D2-F1
#
_cell.length_a   1.000
_cell.length_b   1.000
_cell.length_c   1.000
_cell.angle_alpha   90.00
_cell.angle_beta   90.00
_cell.angle_gamma   90.00
#
_symmetry.space_group_name_H-M   'P 1'
#
loop_
_entity.id
_entity.type
_entity.pdbx_description
1 polymer ?
#
loop_
_entity_poly.entity_id
_entity_poly.type
_entity_poly.pdbx_seq_one_letter_code
_entity_poly.pdbx_strand_id
1 'polypeptide(L)'
;MRIHILGICGTFMGGLAMLARSLGHEVTGSDANVYPPMSTLLEKQGIDLIQGYDASQLDPQPDLVIIGNAMTRGNPCVEAVLEKNIPFMSGPQWL
;
A
#
# COMPACT_ATOMS: atom_id res chain seq x y z
N MET A 1 -4.44 -13.10 -1.98
CA MET A 1 -4.03 -12.03 -2.89
C MET A 1 -3.02 -11.15 -2.17
N ARG A 2 -1.98 -10.75 -2.87
CA ARG A 2 -0.99 -9.77 -2.41
C ARG A 2 -1.46 -8.37 -2.79
N ILE A 3 -1.82 -7.58 -1.79
CA ILE A 3 -2.26 -6.21 -1.91
C ILE A 3 -1.11 -5.31 -1.49
N HIS A 4 -0.78 -4.33 -2.31
CA HIS A 4 0.18 -3.30 -1.97
C HIS A 4 -0.52 -1.95 -1.85
N ILE A 5 -0.35 -1.25 -0.73
CA ILE A 5 -1.05 0.00 -0.44
C ILE A 5 -0.06 1.17 -0.49
N LEU A 6 -0.29 2.11 -1.40
CA LEU A 6 0.48 3.36 -1.47
C LEU A 6 -0.16 4.42 -0.58
N GLY A 7 0.60 4.97 0.38
CA GLY A 7 0.12 5.88 1.42
C GLY A 7 -0.54 5.16 2.60
N ILE A 8 0.04 4.02 3.03
CA ILE A 8 -0.56 3.13 4.03
C ILE A 8 -0.63 3.72 5.45
N CYS A 9 0.22 4.69 5.79
CA CYS A 9 0.25 5.26 7.14
C CYS A 9 -0.84 6.32 7.39
N GLY A 10 -1.65 6.66 6.39
CA GLY A 10 -2.85 7.48 6.59
C GLY A 10 -3.92 6.73 7.40
N THR A 11 -4.67 7.42 8.26
CA THR A 11 -5.66 6.79 9.17
C THR A 11 -6.68 5.91 8.43
N PHE A 12 -7.20 6.38 7.29
CA PHE A 12 -8.13 5.61 6.47
C PHE A 12 -7.47 4.39 5.82
N MET A 13 -6.30 4.59 5.19
CA MET A 13 -5.57 3.54 4.48
C MET A 13 -5.02 2.48 5.44
N GLY A 14 -4.60 2.86 6.63
CA GLY A 14 -4.16 1.95 7.68
C GLY A 14 -5.31 1.07 8.19
N GLY A 15 -6.50 1.67 8.40
CA GLY A 15 -7.70 0.89 8.73
C GLY A 15 -8.09 -0.09 7.62
N LEU A 16 -8.01 0.34 6.37
CA LEU A 16 -8.23 -0.51 5.20
C LEU A 16 -7.21 -1.65 5.15
N ALA A 17 -5.93 -1.38 5.42
CA ALA A 17 -4.87 -2.38 5.45
C ALA A 17 -5.12 -3.45 6.51
N MET A 18 -5.56 -3.04 7.70
CA MET A 18 -5.93 -3.97 8.78
C MET A 18 -7.13 -4.84 8.39
N LEU A 19 -8.14 -4.28 7.73
CA LEU A 19 -9.28 -5.04 7.19
C LEU A 19 -8.83 -6.03 6.11
N ALA A 20 -7.96 -5.61 5.19
CA ALA A 20 -7.41 -6.49 4.18
C ALA A 20 -6.64 -7.66 4.80
N ARG A 21 -5.86 -7.42 5.87
CA ARG A 21 -5.20 -8.50 6.63
C ARG A 21 -6.19 -9.43 7.31
N SER A 22 -7.23 -8.91 7.95
CA SER A 22 -8.22 -9.73 8.66
C SER A 22 -9.04 -10.61 7.72
N LEU A 23 -9.21 -10.18 6.46
CA LEU A 23 -9.80 -10.96 5.36
C LEU A 23 -8.85 -12.03 4.80
N GLY A 24 -7.61 -12.12 5.28
CA GLY A 24 -6.62 -13.12 4.88
C GLY A 24 -5.76 -12.73 3.67
N HIS A 25 -5.76 -11.46 3.25
CA HIS A 25 -4.85 -10.98 2.21
C HIS A 25 -3.42 -10.79 2.75
N GLU A 26 -2.43 -10.98 1.88
CA GLU A 26 -1.06 -10.53 2.13
C GLU A 26 -1.03 -9.03 1.86
N VAL A 27 -0.78 -8.22 2.90
CA VAL A 27 -0.80 -6.76 2.75
C VAL A 27 0.59 -6.24 3.01
N THR A 28 1.07 -5.48 2.04
CA THR A 28 2.29 -4.68 2.11
C THR A 28 1.89 -3.23 1.85
N GLY A 29 2.71 -2.27 2.25
CA GLY A 29 2.45 -0.89 1.88
C GLY A 29 3.63 0.02 2.02
N SER A 30 3.53 1.17 1.39
CA SER A 30 4.51 2.24 1.49
C SER A 30 3.94 3.55 1.91
N ASP A 31 4.79 4.33 2.55
CA ASP A 31 4.50 5.72 2.87
C ASP A 31 5.79 6.55 2.85
N ALA A 32 5.65 7.87 2.65
CA ALA A 32 6.79 8.80 2.72
C ALA A 32 7.41 8.79 4.12
N ASN A 33 6.56 8.75 5.14
CA ASN A 33 6.94 8.73 6.54
C ASN A 33 6.30 7.53 7.23
N VAL A 34 7.13 6.55 7.58
CA VAL A 34 6.73 5.42 8.40
C VAL A 34 7.10 5.76 9.85
N TYR A 35 6.12 6.12 10.67
CA TYR A 35 6.36 6.55 12.06
C TYR A 35 5.28 6.04 13.03
N PRO A 36 5.63 5.88 14.33
CA PRO A 36 4.65 5.53 15.37
C PRO A 36 3.61 6.65 15.56
N PRO A 37 2.35 6.32 15.92
CA PRO A 37 1.87 5.01 16.37
C PRO A 37 1.37 4.09 15.24
N MET A 38 1.18 4.62 14.02
CA MET A 38 0.56 3.87 12.94
C MET A 38 1.45 2.75 12.43
N SER A 39 2.76 2.99 12.30
CA SER A 39 3.71 1.96 11.84
C SER A 39 3.68 0.73 12.76
N THR A 40 3.82 0.95 14.07
CA THR A 40 3.79 -0.11 15.08
C THR A 40 2.45 -0.85 15.11
N LEU A 41 1.33 -0.17 14.83
CA LEU A 41 0.02 -0.80 14.75
C LEU A 41 -0.05 -1.78 13.57
N LEU A 42 0.39 -1.35 12.39
CA LEU A 42 0.36 -2.15 11.17
C LEU A 42 1.36 -3.31 11.23
N GLU A 43 2.57 -3.08 11.73
CA GLU A 43 3.58 -4.14 11.97
C GLU A 43 3.06 -5.21 12.93
N LYS A 44 2.33 -4.83 13.99
CA LYS A 44 1.68 -5.78 14.91
C LYS A 44 0.60 -6.64 14.25
N GLN A 45 0.02 -6.18 13.14
CA GLN A 45 -0.92 -6.95 12.31
C GLN A 45 -0.18 -7.77 11.22
N GLY A 46 1.15 -7.82 11.28
CA GLY A 46 2.01 -8.50 10.33
C GLY A 46 1.94 -7.88 8.94
N ILE A 47 1.81 -6.55 8.84
CA ILE A 47 1.83 -5.80 7.58
C ILE A 47 3.25 -5.27 7.38
N ASP A 48 3.84 -5.58 6.22
CA ASP A 48 5.17 -5.08 5.88
C ASP A 48 5.07 -3.64 5.39
N LEU A 49 5.82 -2.75 6.04
CA LEU A 49 5.88 -1.32 5.73
C LEU A 49 7.21 -0.97 5.09
N ILE A 50 7.13 -0.20 4.00
CA ILE A 50 8.28 0.24 3.22
C ILE A 50 8.29 1.77 3.23
N GLN A 51 9.45 2.36 3.52
CA GLN A 51 9.58 3.81 3.48
C GLN A 51 9.92 4.28 2.07
N GLY A 52 9.21 5.32 1.61
CA GLY A 52 9.40 5.92 0.29
C GLY A 52 8.64 5.21 -0.84
N TYR A 53 8.87 5.66 -2.06
CA TYR A 53 8.09 5.23 -3.24
C TYR A 53 8.97 4.72 -4.38
N ASP A 54 9.85 3.77 -4.08
CA ASP A 54 10.72 3.14 -5.08
C ASP A 54 10.00 2.04 -5.87
N ALA A 55 10.30 1.86 -7.17
CA ALA A 55 9.63 0.85 -8.00
C ALA A 55 9.97 -0.60 -7.60
N SER A 56 11.10 -0.83 -6.92
CA SER A 56 11.52 -2.15 -6.43
C SER A 56 10.56 -2.76 -5.40
N GLN A 57 9.75 -1.94 -4.72
CA GLN A 57 8.78 -2.43 -3.75
C GLN A 57 7.62 -3.23 -4.37
N LEU A 58 7.41 -3.08 -5.68
CA LEU A 58 6.45 -3.84 -6.46
C LEU A 58 7.04 -5.18 -6.94
N ASP A 59 8.15 -5.64 -6.35
CA ASP A 59 8.73 -6.94 -6.59
C ASP A 59 8.80 -7.74 -5.27
N PRO A 60 8.14 -8.91 -5.16
CA PRO A 60 7.23 -9.54 -6.13
C PRO A 60 6.05 -8.67 -6.55
N GLN A 61 5.61 -8.83 -7.81
CA GLN A 61 4.46 -8.12 -8.37
C GLN A 61 3.19 -8.39 -7.53
N PRO A 62 2.55 -7.34 -6.96
CA PRO A 62 1.29 -7.51 -6.25
C PRO A 62 0.15 -7.81 -7.22
N ASP A 63 -0.88 -8.51 -6.72
CA ASP A 63 -2.11 -8.78 -7.47
C ASP A 63 -2.96 -7.50 -7.64
N LEU A 64 -2.87 -6.60 -6.65
CA LEU A 64 -3.61 -5.35 -6.63
C LEU A 64 -2.82 -4.26 -5.92
N VAL A 65 -2.86 -3.05 -6.48
CA VAL A 65 -2.35 -1.84 -5.81
C VAL A 65 -3.49 -0.93 -5.41
N ILE A 66 -3.55 -0.55 -4.14
CA ILE A 66 -4.50 0.43 -3.64
C ILE A 66 -3.78 1.77 -3.54
N ILE A 67 -4.26 2.74 -4.32
CA ILE A 67 -3.63 4.05 -4.44
C ILE A 67 -4.32 5.03 -3.49
N GLY A 68 -3.59 5.52 -2.50
CA GLY A 68 -4.04 6.57 -1.60
C GLY A 68 -4.10 7.95 -2.27
N ASN A 69 -4.88 8.86 -1.68
CA ASN A 69 -5.15 10.19 -2.24
C ASN A 69 -3.89 11.07 -2.43
N ALA A 70 -2.82 10.82 -1.68
CA ALA A 70 -1.58 11.60 -1.78
C ALA A 70 -0.73 11.22 -3.02
N MET A 71 -1.12 10.21 -3.78
CA MET A 71 -0.34 9.72 -4.92
C MET A 71 -0.68 10.49 -6.20
N THR A 72 0.36 10.97 -6.89
CA THR A 72 0.25 11.66 -8.17
C THR A 72 1.18 11.05 -9.22
N ARG A 73 0.92 11.35 -10.50
CA ARG A 73 1.86 11.05 -11.60
C ARG A 73 3.24 11.65 -11.31
N GLY A 74 4.29 10.99 -11.80
CA GLY A 74 5.69 11.32 -11.49
C GLY A 74 6.23 10.65 -10.22
N ASN A 75 5.37 10.01 -9.41
CA ASN A 75 5.82 9.12 -8.34
C ASN A 75 6.36 7.82 -8.97
N PRO A 76 7.61 7.39 -8.68
CA PRO A 76 8.22 6.23 -9.34
C PRO A 76 7.40 4.95 -9.17
N CYS A 77 6.77 4.77 -8.00
CA CYS A 77 5.94 3.63 -7.72
C CYS A 77 4.63 3.66 -8.51
N VAL A 78 4.00 4.83 -8.66
CA VAL A 78 2.78 4.99 -9.47
C VAL A 78 3.07 4.77 -10.95
N GLU A 79 4.16 5.33 -11.48
CA GLU A 79 4.55 5.09 -12.87
C GLU A 79 4.82 3.60 -13.10
N ALA A 80 5.51 2.91 -12.18
CA ALA A 80 5.76 1.48 -12.28
C ALA A 80 4.47 0.63 -12.27
N VAL A 81 3.45 1.02 -11.49
CA VAL A 81 2.13 0.36 -11.52
C VAL A 81 1.48 0.48 -12.89
N LEU A 82 1.53 1.67 -13.48
CA LEU A 82 0.96 1.94 -14.80
C LEU A 82 1.75 1.22 -15.91
N GLU A 83 3.08 1.29 -15.88
CA GLU A 83 3.96 0.64 -16.87
C GLU A 83 3.83 -0.88 -16.87
N LYS A 84 3.73 -1.49 -15.68
CA LYS A 84 3.56 -2.94 -15.53
C LYS A 84 2.11 -3.40 -15.70
N ASN A 85 1.18 -2.48 -15.99
CA ASN A 85 -0.27 -2.74 -16.04
C ASN A 85 -0.79 -3.52 -14.83
N ILE A 86 -0.28 -3.21 -13.63
CA ILE A 86 -0.73 -3.85 -12.41
C ILE A 86 -2.15 -3.35 -12.12
N PRO A 87 -3.12 -4.23 -11.81
CA PRO A 87 -4.44 -3.81 -11.40
C PRO A 87 -4.35 -2.83 -10.22
N PHE A 88 -5.05 -1.70 -10.33
CA PHE A 88 -5.08 -0.71 -9.26
C PHE A 88 -6.50 -0.17 -9.04
N MET A 89 -6.77 0.27 -7.81
CA MET A 89 -8.02 0.94 -7.46
C MET A 89 -7.82 1.93 -6.31
N SER A 90 -8.81 2.79 -6.10
CA SER A 90 -8.82 3.69 -4.95
C SER A 90 -9.21 2.95 -3.67
N GLY A 91 -8.76 3.45 -2.51
CA GLY A 91 -9.17 2.88 -1.23
C GLY A 91 -10.70 2.75 -1.06
N PRO A 92 -11.50 3.79 -1.33
CA PRO A 92 -12.97 3.70 -1.26
C PRO A 92 -13.62 2.75 -2.27
N GLN A 93 -12.98 2.46 -3.40
CA GLN A 93 -13.50 1.50 -4.37
C GLN A 93 -13.25 0.04 -3.94
N TRP A 94 -12.19 -0.17 -3.17
CA TRP A 94 -11.85 -1.50 -2.64
C TRP A 94 -12.73 -1.91 -1.46
N LEU A 95 -13.15 -0.94 -0.64
CA LEU A 95 -14.04 -1.13 0.51
C LEU A 95 -15.50 -1.33 0.09
#